data_AF-A0A923L5E2-F1
#
_entry.id   AF-A0A923L5E2-F1
#
_cell.length_a   1.000
_cell.length_b   1.000
_cell.length_c   1.000
_cell.angle_alpha   90.00
_cell.angle_beta   90.00
_cell.angle_gamma   90.00
#
_symmetry.space_group_name_H-M   'P 1'
#
loop_
_entity.id
_entity.type
_entity.pdbx_description
1 polymer ?
#
loop_
_entity_poly.entity_id
_entity_poly.type
_entity_poly.pdbx_seq_one_letter_code
_entity_poly.pdbx_strand_id
1 'polypeptide(L)'
;MISLNTFIYLLVGLGNFILFLWGISLARKYGFLTFANVILLVLLGLVYDNVMIALGKYIGEGHTLESLNLLRYWLHTFITPTLILFAWNTYYRTGLPTAKKTGWKVLAAILTIGLILYESLTTLVGLELRPNWKNGVLTYEGSGSALMVIIITIVIGVVGFILWKKFHFPWLFIGTLSMVLGGILAGWLHSFPIMNILELLFMASILMTKQFQDRNQLAENDSAANKQRGKP
;
A
#
# COMPACT_ATOMS: atom_id res chain seq x y z
N MET A 1 -14.78 16.84 22.63
CA MET A 1 -13.72 17.59 21.93
C MET A 1 -12.93 16.61 21.05
N ILE A 2 -12.65 16.96 19.79
CA ILE A 2 -11.85 16.11 18.88
C ILE A 2 -10.39 16.14 19.36
N SER A 3 -9.75 14.98 19.53
CA SER A 3 -8.33 14.94 19.89
C SER A 3 -7.48 15.14 18.64
N LEU A 4 -6.29 15.71 18.79
CA LEU A 4 -5.37 15.95 17.67
C LEU A 4 -5.15 14.69 16.82
N ASN A 5 -4.97 13.54 17.47
CA ASN A 5 -4.77 12.27 16.76
C ASN A 5 -6.01 11.81 16.00
N THR A 6 -7.22 11.96 16.56
CA THR A 6 -8.45 11.71 15.82
C THR A 6 -8.49 12.53 14.53
N PHE A 7 -8.13 13.81 14.62
CA PHE A 7 -8.10 14.70 13.46
C PHE A 7 -7.05 14.27 12.42
N ILE A 8 -5.85 13.86 12.86
CA ILE A 8 -4.81 13.37 11.94
C ILE A 8 -5.26 12.10 11.22
N TYR A 9 -5.84 11.12 11.93
CA TYR A 9 -6.36 9.90 11.30
C TYR A 9 -7.45 10.21 10.27
N LEU A 10 -8.35 11.16 10.55
CA LEU A 10 -9.33 11.62 9.55
C LEU A 10 -8.66 12.27 8.32
N LEU A 11 -7.65 13.11 8.52
CA LEU A 11 -6.90 13.72 7.41
C LEU A 11 -6.17 12.67 6.57
N VAL A 12 -5.53 11.69 7.21
CA VAL A 12 -4.85 10.58 6.52
C VAL A 12 -5.86 9.73 5.76
N GLY A 13 -6.99 9.38 6.38
CA GLY A 13 -8.08 8.66 5.73
C GLY A 13 -8.63 9.42 4.51
N LEU A 14 -8.85 10.73 4.63
CA LEU A 14 -9.27 11.58 3.52
C LEU A 14 -8.21 11.65 2.42
N GLY A 15 -6.93 11.78 2.77
CA GLY A 15 -5.81 11.75 1.82
C GLY A 15 -5.78 10.44 1.03
N ASN A 16 -5.90 9.30 1.71
CA ASN A 16 -5.97 7.99 1.07
C ASN A 16 -7.21 7.86 0.17
N PHE A 17 -8.34 8.45 0.55
CA PHE A 17 -9.54 8.46 -0.28
C PHE A 17 -9.35 9.31 -1.55
N ILE A 18 -8.69 10.46 -1.46
CA ILE A 18 -8.32 11.27 -2.63
C ILE A 18 -7.39 10.48 -3.56
N LEU A 19 -6.37 9.81 -3.01
CA LEU A 19 -5.50 8.93 -3.79
C LEU A 19 -6.27 7.77 -4.44
N PHE A 20 -7.25 7.19 -3.74
CA PHE A 20 -8.12 6.14 -4.27
C PHE A 20 -8.91 6.63 -5.49
N LEU A 21 -9.54 7.80 -5.40
CA LEU A 21 -10.26 8.42 -6.52
C LEU A 21 -9.32 8.73 -7.69
N TRP A 22 -8.12 9.22 -7.40
CA TRP A 22 -7.10 9.44 -8.42
C TRP A 22 -6.68 8.12 -9.10
N GLY A 23 -6.50 7.06 -8.34
CA GLY A 23 -6.20 5.73 -8.87
C GLY A 23 -7.32 5.16 -9.74
N ILE A 24 -8.59 5.35 -9.35
CA ILE A 24 -9.74 4.99 -10.18
C ILE A 24 -9.70 5.76 -11.50
N SER A 25 -9.43 7.06 -11.46
CA SER A 25 -9.31 7.89 -12.66
C SER A 25 -8.23 7.36 -13.62
N LEU A 26 -7.06 6.97 -13.08
CA LEU A 26 -6.00 6.33 -13.86
C LEU A 26 -6.43 4.98 -14.43
N ALA A 27 -7.08 4.12 -13.63
CA ALA A 27 -7.54 2.81 -14.08
C ALA A 27 -8.61 2.91 -15.18
N ARG A 28 -9.51 3.90 -15.10
CA ARG A 28 -10.49 4.18 -16.16
C ARG A 28 -9.83 4.66 -17.45
N LYS A 29 -8.78 5.49 -17.35
CA LYS A 29 -8.08 6.04 -18.51
C LYS A 29 -7.15 5.04 -19.21
N TYR A 30 -6.46 4.19 -18.45
CA TYR A 30 -5.38 3.34 -18.96
C TYR A 30 -5.66 1.83 -18.89
N GLY A 31 -6.83 1.44 -18.37
CA GLY A 31 -7.28 0.05 -18.30
C GLY A 31 -7.35 -0.51 -16.87
N PHE A 32 -8.41 -1.26 -16.59
CA PHE A 32 -8.71 -1.76 -15.25
C PHE A 32 -8.05 -3.12 -14.92
N LEU A 33 -7.82 -3.96 -15.93
CA LEU A 33 -7.34 -5.33 -15.74
C LEU A 33 -5.80 -5.41 -15.73
N THR A 34 -5.18 -4.76 -14.75
CA THR A 34 -3.73 -4.83 -14.55
C THR A 34 -3.40 -5.04 -13.07
N PHE A 35 -2.32 -5.76 -12.78
CA PHE A 35 -1.82 -5.91 -11.40
C PHE A 35 -1.36 -4.58 -10.79
N ALA A 36 -1.15 -3.53 -11.60
CA ALA A 36 -0.91 -2.19 -11.08
C ALA A 36 -2.11 -1.62 -10.31
N ASN A 37 -3.33 -2.08 -10.60
CA ASN A 37 -4.55 -1.59 -9.96
C ASN A 37 -4.86 -2.27 -8.62
N VAL A 38 -4.08 -3.27 -8.20
CA VAL A 38 -4.25 -3.90 -6.87
C VAL A 38 -4.09 -2.88 -5.73
N ILE A 39 -3.36 -1.78 -5.98
CA ILE A 39 -3.19 -0.66 -5.06
C ILE A 39 -4.52 0.00 -4.67
N LEU A 40 -5.57 -0.13 -5.49
CA LEU A 40 -6.90 0.39 -5.16
C LEU A 40 -7.51 -0.35 -3.98
N LEU A 41 -7.28 -1.67 -3.87
CA LEU A 41 -7.72 -2.46 -2.73
C LEU A 41 -6.97 -2.04 -1.47
N VAL A 42 -5.66 -1.82 -1.59
CA VAL A 42 -4.81 -1.36 -0.47
C VAL A 42 -5.25 0.03 0.00
N LEU A 43 -5.47 0.97 -0.91
CA LEU A 43 -5.96 2.31 -0.59
C LEU A 43 -7.32 2.27 0.11
N LEU A 44 -8.25 1.44 -0.37
CA LEU A 44 -9.54 1.27 0.28
C LEU A 44 -9.39 0.71 1.70
N GLY A 45 -8.50 -0.27 1.89
CA GLY A 45 -8.16 -0.81 3.21
C GLY A 45 -7.59 0.26 4.14
N LEU A 46 -6.70 1.12 3.65
CA LEU A 46 -6.12 2.23 4.43
C LEU A 46 -7.15 3.33 4.75
N VAL A 47 -8.09 3.62 3.85
CA VAL A 47 -9.21 4.53 4.16
C VAL A 47 -10.03 3.94 5.31
N TYR A 48 -10.41 2.67 5.21
CA TYR A 48 -11.16 1.98 6.25
C TYR A 48 -10.41 1.99 7.58
N ASP A 49 -9.14 1.60 7.57
CA ASP A 49 -8.28 1.56 8.76
C ASP A 49 -8.25 2.91 9.50
N ASN A 50 -7.87 3.97 8.80
CA ASN A 50 -7.75 5.30 9.41
C ASN A 50 -9.10 5.86 9.89
N VAL A 51 -10.19 5.57 9.18
CA VAL A 51 -11.54 5.99 9.60
C VAL A 51 -12.00 5.21 10.84
N MET A 52 -11.75 3.90 10.92
CA MET A 52 -12.11 3.10 12.09
C MET A 52 -11.32 3.54 13.34
N ILE A 53 -10.03 3.83 13.19
CA ILE A 53 -9.22 4.38 14.28
C ILE A 53 -9.80 5.74 14.73
N ALA A 54 -10.07 6.65 13.80
CA ALA A 54 -10.59 7.97 14.13
C ALA A 54 -11.96 7.92 14.83
N LEU A 55 -12.84 7.01 14.39
CA LEU A 55 -14.20 6.89 14.91
C LEU A 55 -14.28 6.05 16.19
N GLY A 56 -13.26 5.28 16.54
CA GLY A 56 -13.33 4.28 17.59
C GLY A 56 -13.84 4.81 18.93
N LYS A 57 -13.37 5.97 19.37
CA LYS A 57 -13.83 6.59 20.62
C LYS A 57 -15.31 7.01 20.63
N TYR A 58 -15.88 7.28 19.47
CA TYR A 58 -17.29 7.67 19.33
C TYR A 58 -18.20 6.45 19.20
N ILE A 59 -17.68 5.34 18.66
CA ILE A 59 -18.37 4.05 18.65
C ILE A 59 -18.39 3.46 20.07
N GLY A 60 -17.28 3.63 20.81
CA GLY A 60 -17.13 3.14 22.17
C GLY A 60 -16.63 1.70 22.25
N GLU A 61 -16.26 1.28 23.45
CA GLU A 61 -15.84 -0.11 23.72
C GLU A 61 -17.01 -1.07 23.55
N GLY A 62 -16.73 -2.25 23.01
CA GLY A 62 -17.71 -3.32 22.84
C GLY A 62 -17.57 -4.06 21.53
N HIS A 63 -18.44 -5.06 21.36
CA HIS A 63 -18.43 -6.01 20.25
C HIS A 63 -18.47 -5.34 18.87
N THR A 64 -19.16 -4.20 18.74
CA THR A 64 -19.25 -3.46 17.46
C THR A 64 -17.88 -2.94 17.04
N LEU A 65 -17.17 -2.23 17.92
CA LEU A 65 -15.85 -1.69 17.60
C LEU A 65 -14.83 -2.80 17.44
N GLU A 66 -14.91 -3.84 18.26
CA GLU A 66 -14.08 -5.04 18.14
C GLU A 66 -14.22 -5.71 16.75
N SER A 67 -15.44 -5.93 16.28
CA SER A 67 -15.72 -6.53 14.96
C SER A 67 -15.22 -5.67 13.80
N LEU A 68 -15.35 -4.34 13.91
CA LEU A 68 -14.80 -3.41 12.92
C LEU A 68 -13.26 -3.44 12.93
N ASN A 69 -12.64 -3.57 14.10
CA ASN A 69 -11.19 -3.71 14.19
C ASN A 69 -10.71 -5.05 13.66
N LEU A 70 -11.46 -6.14 13.87
CA LEU A 70 -11.17 -7.44 13.28
C LEU A 70 -11.05 -7.33 11.75
N LEU A 71 -11.97 -6.61 11.10
CA LEU A 71 -11.89 -6.38 9.66
C LEU A 71 -10.59 -5.65 9.25
N ARG A 72 -10.05 -4.75 10.08
CA ARG A 72 -8.74 -4.11 9.81
C ARG A 72 -7.63 -5.14 9.71
N TYR A 73 -7.60 -6.11 10.64
CA TYR A 73 -6.64 -7.21 10.63
C TYR A 73 -6.79 -8.08 9.39
N TRP A 74 -8.01 -8.47 9.02
CA TRP A 74 -8.27 -9.22 7.78
C TRP A 74 -7.79 -8.45 6.54
N LEU A 75 -8.14 -7.17 6.41
CA LEU A 75 -7.71 -6.36 5.28
C LEU A 75 -6.18 -6.27 5.21
N HIS A 76 -5.48 -6.07 6.33
CA HIS A 76 -4.02 -6.04 6.33
C HIS A 76 -3.41 -7.39 5.95
N THR A 77 -3.89 -8.50 6.54
CA THR A 77 -3.37 -9.85 6.29
C THR A 77 -3.53 -10.27 4.82
N PHE A 78 -4.65 -9.97 4.19
CA PHE A 78 -4.94 -10.45 2.82
C PHE A 78 -4.58 -9.44 1.73
N ILE A 79 -4.75 -8.14 1.98
CA ILE A 79 -4.66 -7.11 0.94
C ILE A 79 -3.26 -6.49 0.89
N THR A 80 -2.62 -6.20 2.03
CA THR A 80 -1.31 -5.53 2.03
C THR A 80 -0.21 -6.34 1.30
N PRO A 81 -0.11 -7.68 1.43
CA PRO A 81 0.86 -8.49 0.66
C PRO A 81 0.75 -8.37 -0.86
N THR A 82 -0.42 -8.00 -1.37
CA THR A 82 -0.63 -7.84 -2.82
C THR A 82 0.23 -6.74 -3.44
N LEU A 83 0.77 -5.82 -2.62
CA LEU A 83 1.78 -4.84 -3.04
C LEU A 83 3.03 -5.49 -3.67
N ILE A 84 3.32 -6.76 -3.38
CA ILE A 84 4.37 -7.52 -4.08
C ILE A 84 4.01 -7.75 -5.55
N LEU A 85 2.74 -8.03 -5.85
CA LEU A 85 2.26 -8.15 -7.23
C LEU A 85 2.35 -6.81 -7.97
N PHE A 86 2.06 -5.70 -7.28
CA PHE A 86 2.32 -4.36 -7.81
C PHE A 86 3.81 -4.17 -8.13
N ALA A 87 4.71 -4.53 -7.20
CA ALA A 87 6.15 -4.39 -7.39
C ALA A 87 6.65 -5.23 -8.58
N TRP A 88 6.21 -6.48 -8.69
CA TRP A 88 6.52 -7.34 -9.83
C TRP A 88 6.01 -6.75 -11.15
N ASN A 89 4.75 -6.34 -11.20
CA ASN A 89 4.17 -5.74 -12.41
C ASN A 89 4.91 -4.45 -12.80
N THR A 90 5.29 -3.65 -11.81
CA THR A 90 6.09 -2.43 -12.01
C THR A 90 7.46 -2.79 -12.61
N TYR A 91 8.14 -3.80 -12.06
CA TYR A 91 9.41 -4.28 -12.62
C TYR A 91 9.23 -4.84 -14.04
N TYR A 92 8.21 -5.66 -14.27
CA TYR A 92 7.88 -6.23 -15.58
C TYR A 92 7.65 -5.16 -16.66
N ARG A 93 7.04 -4.03 -16.29
CA ARG A 93 6.77 -2.87 -17.16
C ARG A 93 7.99 -2.01 -17.46
N THR A 94 9.14 -2.28 -16.85
CA THR A 94 10.40 -1.62 -17.23
C THR A 94 10.93 -2.05 -18.60
N GLY A 95 10.43 -3.16 -19.16
CA GLY A 95 10.91 -3.67 -20.44
C GLY A 95 12.31 -4.33 -20.39
N LEU A 96 12.99 -4.33 -19.25
CA LEU A 96 14.30 -4.96 -19.10
C LEU A 96 14.22 -6.48 -19.40
N PRO A 97 15.20 -7.08 -20.11
CA PRO A 97 15.18 -8.50 -20.45
C PRO A 97 15.06 -9.41 -19.22
N THR A 98 15.72 -9.04 -18.13
CA THR A 98 15.64 -9.77 -16.85
C THR A 98 14.24 -9.72 -16.24
N ALA A 99 13.52 -8.60 -16.38
CA ALA A 99 12.20 -8.40 -15.81
C ALA A 99 11.11 -9.22 -16.51
N LYS A 100 11.34 -9.62 -17.77
CA LYS A 100 10.42 -10.45 -18.55
C LYS A 100 10.51 -11.94 -18.23
N LYS A 101 11.49 -12.38 -17.43
CA LYS A 101 11.64 -13.78 -17.04
C LYS A 101 10.46 -14.23 -16.17
N THR A 102 9.86 -15.38 -16.50
CA THR A 102 8.75 -15.99 -15.76
C THR A 102 9.07 -16.24 -14.29
N GLY A 103 10.34 -16.48 -13.96
CA GLY A 103 10.80 -16.67 -12.59
C GLY A 103 10.39 -15.55 -11.63
N TRP A 104 10.41 -14.28 -12.07
CA TRP A 104 9.99 -13.16 -11.23
C TRP A 104 8.48 -13.16 -10.93
N LYS A 105 7.66 -13.60 -11.89
CA LYS A 105 6.22 -13.74 -11.68
C LYS A 105 5.93 -14.83 -10.65
N VAL A 106 6.59 -15.98 -10.80
CA VAL A 106 6.45 -17.11 -9.87
C VAL A 106 6.92 -16.71 -8.47
N LEU A 107 8.08 -16.06 -8.37
CA LEU A 107 8.61 -15.57 -7.09
C LEU A 107 7.63 -14.60 -6.42
N ALA A 108 7.10 -13.62 -7.15
CA ALA A 108 6.14 -12.67 -6.61
C ALA A 108 4.85 -13.35 -6.11
N ALA A 109 4.35 -14.34 -6.84
CA ALA A 109 3.18 -15.11 -6.44
C ALA A 109 3.46 -15.94 -5.16
N ILE A 110 4.59 -16.65 -5.11
CA ILE A 110 5.00 -17.43 -3.94
C ILE A 110 5.18 -16.51 -2.72
N LEU A 111 5.85 -15.37 -2.86
CA LEU A 111 6.03 -14.42 -1.77
C LEU A 111 4.68 -13.85 -1.28
N THR A 112 3.79 -13.48 -2.20
CA THR A 112 2.47 -12.94 -1.84
C THR A 112 1.66 -13.98 -1.06
N ILE A 113 1.54 -15.20 -1.60
CA ILE A 113 0.79 -16.29 -0.93
C ILE A 113 1.46 -16.67 0.39
N GLY A 114 2.79 -16.79 0.40
CA GLY A 114 3.57 -17.13 1.59
C GLY A 114 3.38 -16.12 2.72
N LEU A 115 3.37 -14.82 2.42
CA LEU A 115 3.11 -13.78 3.43
C LEU A 115 1.66 -13.78 3.90
N ILE A 116 0.69 -14.00 3.01
CA ILE A 116 -0.72 -14.13 3.41
C ILE A 116 -0.87 -15.31 4.39
N LEU A 117 -0.29 -16.47 4.07
CA LEU A 117 -0.34 -17.64 4.94
C LEU A 117 0.38 -17.40 6.26
N TYR A 118 1.60 -16.85 6.22
CA TYR A 118 2.38 -16.51 7.40
C TYR A 118 1.60 -15.56 8.32
N GLU A 119 1.13 -14.44 7.78
CA GLU A 119 0.44 -13.41 8.56
C GLU A 119 -0.91 -13.93 9.09
N SER A 120 -1.62 -14.77 8.33
CA SER A 120 -2.84 -15.43 8.82
C SER A 120 -2.53 -16.30 10.03
N LEU A 121 -1.46 -17.08 10.00
CA LEU A 121 -1.07 -17.98 11.08
C LEU A 121 -0.52 -17.23 12.30
N THR A 122 0.20 -16.13 12.11
CA THR A 122 0.82 -15.40 13.23
C THR A 122 -0.07 -14.33 13.83
N THR A 123 -1.02 -13.81 13.06
CA THR A 123 -1.79 -12.61 13.44
C THR A 123 -3.29 -12.89 13.56
N LEU A 124 -3.86 -13.84 12.81
CA LEU A 124 -5.31 -14.14 12.90
C LEU A 124 -5.61 -15.37 13.77
N VAL A 125 -4.76 -16.41 13.74
CA VAL A 125 -4.98 -17.61 14.55
C VAL A 125 -4.75 -17.28 16.03
N GLY A 126 -5.78 -17.46 16.85
CA GLY A 126 -5.72 -17.13 18.28
C GLY A 126 -5.71 -15.62 18.57
N LEU A 127 -6.14 -14.79 17.62
CA LEU A 127 -6.20 -13.34 17.78
C LEU A 127 -7.14 -12.96 18.93
N GLU A 128 -6.58 -12.46 20.01
CA GLU A 128 -7.32 -11.79 21.08
C GLU A 128 -7.22 -10.29 20.92
N LEU A 129 -8.35 -9.66 20.59
CA LEU A 129 -8.45 -8.21 20.49
C LEU A 129 -8.79 -7.61 21.85
N ARG A 130 -7.99 -6.65 22.31
CA ARG A 130 -8.24 -5.93 23.57
C ARG A 130 -8.40 -4.44 23.31
N PRO A 131 -9.33 -3.77 24.01
CA PRO A 131 -9.48 -2.33 23.89
C PRO A 131 -8.19 -1.65 24.38
N ASN A 132 -7.69 -0.69 23.59
CA ASN A 132 -6.52 0.11 23.90
C ASN A 132 -6.87 1.59 23.74
N TRP A 133 -6.71 2.35 24.82
CA TRP A 133 -6.80 3.80 24.82
C TRP A 133 -5.41 4.40 24.72
N LYS A 134 -5.10 5.03 23.59
CA LYS A 134 -3.83 5.71 23.38
C LYS A 134 -4.02 7.07 22.78
N ASN A 135 -3.48 8.09 23.43
CA ASN A 135 -3.48 9.49 22.96
C ASN A 135 -4.88 10.01 22.54
N GLY A 136 -5.92 9.66 23.30
CA GLY A 136 -7.29 10.11 23.06
C GLY A 136 -7.97 9.45 21.85
N VAL A 137 -7.51 8.27 21.46
CA VAL A 137 -8.10 7.37 20.46
C VAL A 137 -8.33 6.01 21.10
N LEU A 138 -9.42 5.35 20.72
CA LEU A 138 -9.77 4.00 21.15
C LEU A 138 -9.67 3.06 19.95
N THR A 139 -8.85 2.03 20.07
CA THR A 139 -8.70 0.95 19.08
C THR A 139 -8.78 -0.39 19.78
N TYR A 140 -9.09 -1.45 19.04
CA TYR A 140 -8.85 -2.81 19.51
C TYR A 140 -7.56 -3.31 18.89
N GLU A 141 -6.63 -3.74 19.73
CA GLU A 141 -5.29 -4.17 19.32
C GLU A 141 -5.04 -5.61 19.75
N GLY A 142 -4.33 -6.33 18.90
CA GLY A 142 -3.79 -7.67 19.14
C GLY A 142 -2.33 -7.75 18.70
N SER A 143 -1.69 -8.87 19.00
CA SER A 143 -0.32 -9.17 18.58
C SER A 143 -0.20 -9.20 17.06
N GLY A 144 0.75 -8.46 16.50
CA GLY A 144 1.02 -8.45 15.05
C GLY A 144 2.52 -8.55 14.75
N SER A 145 2.86 -9.10 13.60
CA SER A 145 4.24 -9.22 13.13
C SER A 145 4.60 -8.05 12.22
N ALA A 146 5.74 -7.40 12.46
CA ALA A 146 6.27 -6.40 11.53
C ALA A 146 6.93 -7.05 10.28
N LEU A 147 7.10 -8.37 10.26
CA LEU A 147 7.86 -9.09 9.24
C LEU A 147 7.26 -8.90 7.83
N MET A 148 5.94 -8.95 7.70
CA MET A 148 5.24 -8.73 6.43
C MET A 148 5.61 -7.36 5.82
N VAL A 149 5.48 -6.29 6.62
CA VAL A 149 5.74 -4.91 6.17
C VAL A 149 7.21 -4.73 5.80
N ILE A 150 8.13 -5.32 6.56
CA ILE A 150 9.57 -5.28 6.26
C ILE A 150 9.86 -5.91 4.89
N ILE A 151 9.32 -7.11 4.62
CA ILE A 151 9.55 -7.79 3.34
C ILE A 151 8.97 -6.99 2.17
N ILE A 152 7.74 -6.48 2.30
CA ILE A 152 7.11 -5.65 1.26
C ILE A 152 7.95 -4.39 1.00
N THR A 153 8.44 -3.74 2.06
CA THR A 153 9.29 -2.54 1.98
C THR A 153 10.59 -2.84 1.25
N ILE A 154 11.25 -3.96 1.53
CA ILE A 154 12.47 -4.37 0.81
C ILE A 154 12.18 -4.59 -0.67
N VAL A 155 11.13 -5.36 -0.99
CA VAL A 155 10.76 -5.67 -2.38
C VAL A 155 10.45 -4.40 -3.17
N ILE A 156 9.63 -3.51 -2.62
CA ILE A 156 9.30 -2.22 -3.28
C ILE A 156 10.52 -1.33 -3.36
N GLY A 157 11.37 -1.30 -2.32
CA GLY A 157 12.60 -0.52 -2.31
C GLY A 157 13.58 -0.93 -3.41
N VAL A 158 13.75 -2.24 -3.64
CA VAL A 158 14.58 -2.74 -4.75
C VAL A 158 14.02 -2.29 -6.10
N VAL A 159 12.72 -2.44 -6.33
CA VAL A 159 12.08 -2.00 -7.58
C VAL A 159 12.17 -0.48 -7.75
N GLY A 160 11.97 0.27 -6.68
CA GLY A 160 12.12 1.73 -6.66
C GLY A 160 13.54 2.18 -6.97
N PHE A 161 14.55 1.49 -6.44
CA PHE A 161 15.96 1.77 -6.74
C PHE A 161 16.29 1.50 -8.21
N ILE A 162 15.76 0.41 -8.78
CA ILE A 162 15.91 0.12 -10.22
C ILE A 162 15.29 1.24 -11.06
N LEU A 163 14.06 1.68 -10.73
CA LEU A 163 13.40 2.80 -11.43
C LEU A 163 14.20 4.10 -11.32
N TRP A 164 14.76 4.39 -10.14
CA TRP A 164 15.62 5.55 -9.96
C TRP A 164 16.85 5.47 -10.87
N LYS A 165 17.60 4.36 -10.83
CA LYS A 165 18.86 4.24 -11.57
C LYS A 165 18.69 4.13 -13.09
N LYS A 166 17.61 3.51 -13.56
CA LYS A 166 17.40 3.24 -15.00
C LYS A 166 16.48 4.24 -15.69
N PHE A 167 15.57 4.86 -14.96
CA PHE A 167 14.54 5.75 -15.52
C PHE A 167 14.51 7.13 -14.87
N HIS A 168 15.47 7.43 -13.97
CA HIS A 168 15.56 8.70 -13.24
C HIS A 168 14.26 9.06 -12.49
N PHE A 169 13.50 8.05 -12.05
CA PHE A 169 12.26 8.22 -11.31
C PHE A 169 12.43 7.78 -9.84
N PRO A 170 12.89 8.68 -8.94
CA PRO A 170 13.27 8.30 -7.57
C PRO A 170 12.09 8.15 -6.60
N TRP A 171 10.89 8.60 -6.97
CA TRP A 171 9.78 8.77 -6.02
C TRP A 171 9.39 7.51 -5.26
N LEU A 172 9.34 6.34 -5.91
CA LEU A 172 9.03 5.07 -5.23
C LEU A 172 10.09 4.71 -4.18
N PHE A 173 11.36 4.95 -4.50
CA PHE A 173 12.46 4.71 -3.57
C PHE A 173 12.40 5.67 -2.39
N ILE A 174 12.14 6.96 -2.64
CA ILE A 174 11.98 7.98 -1.59
C ILE A 174 10.84 7.61 -0.64
N GLY A 175 9.66 7.25 -1.17
CA GLY A 175 8.53 6.84 -0.35
C GLY A 175 8.82 5.59 0.48
N THR A 176 9.55 4.63 -0.09
CA THR A 176 9.97 3.43 0.65
C THR A 176 10.97 3.78 1.76
N LEU A 177 11.96 4.61 1.45
CA LEU A 177 12.96 5.05 2.41
C LEU A 177 12.31 5.83 3.57
N SER A 178 11.29 6.65 3.27
CA SER A 178 10.56 7.36 4.31
C SER A 178 9.84 6.40 5.27
N MET A 179 9.31 5.26 4.79
CA MET A 179 8.73 4.24 5.67
C MET A 179 9.77 3.63 6.63
N VAL A 180 10.98 3.34 6.14
CA VAL A 180 12.07 2.80 6.96
C VAL A 180 12.50 3.81 8.03
N LEU A 181 12.74 5.05 7.63
CA LEU A 181 13.10 6.13 8.57
C LEU A 181 11.97 6.38 9.58
N GLY A 182 10.73 6.34 9.11
CA GLY A 182 9.53 6.39 9.93
C GLY A 182 9.48 5.36 11.03
N GLY A 183 9.73 4.09 10.69
CA GLY A 183 9.72 2.99 11.65
C GLY A 183 10.75 3.20 12.75
N ILE A 184 11.92 3.75 12.42
CA ILE A 184 12.96 4.09 13.41
C ILE A 184 12.48 5.24 14.31
N LEU A 185 11.91 6.31 13.71
CA LEU A 185 11.42 7.49 14.43
C LEU A 185 10.17 7.22 15.28
N ALA A 186 9.35 6.24 14.91
CA ALA A 186 8.13 5.86 15.62
C ALA A 186 8.42 5.38 17.05
N GLY A 187 9.60 4.80 17.28
CA GLY A 187 10.08 4.43 18.63
C GLY A 187 10.40 5.64 19.51
N TRP A 188 10.50 6.85 18.96
CA TRP A 188 10.73 8.08 19.73
C TRP A 188 9.46 8.95 19.80
N LEU A 189 8.61 8.90 18.78
CA LEU A 189 7.40 9.72 18.64
C LEU A 189 6.11 8.95 19.01
N HIS A 190 6.06 8.34 20.20
CA HIS A 190 4.94 7.48 20.63
C HIS A 190 3.55 8.17 20.68
N SER A 191 3.53 9.50 20.78
CA SER A 191 2.31 10.30 20.90
C SER A 191 1.67 10.70 19.56
N PHE A 192 2.41 10.53 18.45
CA PHE A 192 2.04 11.05 17.13
C PHE A 192 1.96 9.91 16.09
N PRO A 193 0.89 9.85 15.27
CA PRO A 193 0.67 8.76 14.31
C PRO A 193 1.53 8.92 13.05
N ILE A 194 2.86 8.97 13.23
CA ILE A 194 3.82 9.21 12.14
C ILE A 194 3.75 8.16 11.04
N MET A 195 3.54 6.89 11.42
CA MET A 195 3.49 5.79 10.45
C MET A 195 2.34 5.94 9.46
N ASN A 196 1.14 6.31 9.91
CA ASN A 196 -0.02 6.52 9.03
C ASN A 196 0.20 7.66 8.03
N ILE A 197 0.90 8.72 8.44
CA ILE A 197 1.28 9.82 7.54
C ILE A 197 2.29 9.34 6.50
N LEU A 198 3.26 8.55 6.91
CA LEU A 198 4.28 8.01 6.00
C LEU A 198 3.69 6.95 5.05
N GLU A 199 2.70 6.19 5.49
CA GLU A 199 1.93 5.29 4.64
C GLU A 199 1.19 6.07 3.54
N LEU A 200 0.59 7.21 3.86
CA LEU A 200 -0.04 8.09 2.86
C LEU A 200 0.99 8.57 1.82
N LEU A 201 2.17 9.02 2.26
CA LEU A 201 3.26 9.46 1.37
C LEU A 201 3.79 8.30 0.52
N PHE A 202 3.92 7.11 1.11
CA PHE A 202 4.30 5.90 0.42
C PHE A 202 3.29 5.52 -0.66
N MET A 203 1.99 5.53 -0.35
CA MET A 203 0.94 5.25 -1.31
C MET A 203 0.87 6.30 -2.42
N ALA A 204 1.11 7.57 -2.11
CA ALA A 204 1.25 8.62 -3.12
C ALA A 204 2.41 8.31 -4.07
N SER A 205 3.56 7.85 -3.55
CA SER A 205 4.71 7.47 -4.37
C SER A 205 4.42 6.28 -5.29
N ILE A 206 3.71 5.27 -4.79
CA ILE A 206 3.24 4.12 -5.56
C ILE A 206 2.33 4.57 -6.71
N LEU A 207 1.38 5.46 -6.41
CA LEU A 207 0.42 5.93 -7.40
C LEU A 207 1.06 6.84 -8.46
N MET A 208 2.03 7.66 -8.07
CA MET A 208 2.89 8.42 -8.99
C MET A 208 3.68 7.48 -9.92
N THR A 209 4.27 6.40 -9.40
CA THR A 209 4.94 5.39 -10.23
C THR A 209 4.00 4.73 -11.22
N LYS A 210 2.79 4.36 -10.77
CA LYS A 210 1.77 3.81 -11.66
C LYS A 210 1.46 4.79 -12.79
N GLN A 211 1.19 6.05 -12.46
CA GLN A 211 0.89 7.08 -13.46
C GLN A 211 2.02 7.25 -14.46
N PHE A 212 3.27 7.31 -13.99
CA PHE A 212 4.45 7.41 -14.86
C PHE A 212 4.50 6.26 -15.87
N GLN A 213 4.31 5.02 -15.41
CA GLN A 213 4.33 3.85 -16.30
C GLN A 213 3.13 3.79 -17.25
N ASP A 214 1.95 4.16 -16.78
CA ASP A 214 0.72 4.20 -17.60
C ASP A 214 0.85 5.19 -18.77
N ARG A 215 1.46 6.36 -18.51
CA ARG A 215 1.74 7.37 -19.55
C ARG A 215 2.75 6.85 -20.58
N ASN A 216 3.84 6.23 -20.12
CA ASN A 216 4.87 5.72 -21.03
C ASN A 216 4.33 4.59 -21.91
N GLN A 217 3.52 3.70 -21.34
CA GLN A 217 2.94 2.59 -22.09
C GLN A 217 1.92 3.05 -23.15
N LEU A 218 1.13 4.10 -22.86
CA LEU A 218 0.24 4.69 -23.87
C LEU A 218 1.04 5.28 -25.03
N ALA A 219 2.10 6.05 -24.73
CA ALA A 219 2.95 6.65 -25.76
C ALA A 219 3.65 5.60 -26.66
N GLU A 220 4.07 4.47 -26.08
CA GLU A 220 4.62 3.34 -26.83
C GLU A 220 3.58 2.70 -27.77
N ASN A 221 2.35 2.48 -27.28
CA ASN A 221 1.26 1.93 -28.07
C ASN A 221 0.87 2.83 -29.25
N ASP A 222 0.76 4.14 -29.01
CA ASP A 222 0.43 5.12 -30.05
C ASP A 222 1.53 5.18 -31.13
N SER A 223 2.80 5.13 -30.71
CA SER A 223 3.94 5.09 -31.62
C SER A 223 3.96 3.83 -32.49
N ALA A 224 3.60 2.67 -31.91
CA ALA A 224 3.50 1.42 -32.64
C ALA A 224 2.34 1.41 -33.64
N ALA A 225 1.17 1.96 -33.26
CA ALA A 225 0.01 2.08 -34.14
C ALA A 225 0.30 2.99 -35.35
N ASN A 226 0.97 4.13 -35.13
CA ASN A 226 1.34 5.03 -36.22
C ASN A 226 2.34 4.38 -37.20
N LYS A 227 3.31 3.59 -36.71
CA LYS A 227 4.22 2.82 -37.57
C LYS A 227 3.51 1.76 -38.42
N GLN A 228 2.40 1.20 -37.96
CA GLN A 228 1.61 0.24 -38.72
C GLN A 228 0.74 0.92 -39.79
N ARG A 229 0.22 2.12 -39.52
CA ARG A 229 -0.57 2.91 -40.49
C ARG A 229 0.26 3.55 -41.61
N GLY A 230 1.55 3.79 -41.38
CA GLY A 230 2.48 4.35 -42.36
C GLY A 230 3.20 3.32 -43.24
N LYS A 231 2.82 2.03 -43.20
CA LYS A 231 3.34 1.04 -44.16
C LYS A 231 2.52 1.12 -45.46
N PRO A 232 3.17 1.32 -46.62
CA PRO A 232 2.50 1.34 -47.92
C PRO A 232 1.86 0.00 -48.28
#